data_AF-A0A183KQ86-F1
#
_entry.id   AF-A0A183KQ86-F1
#
_cell.length_a   1.000
_cell.length_b   1.000
_cell.length_c   1.000
_cell.angle_alpha   90.00
_cell.angle_beta   90.00
_cell.angle_gamma   90.00
#
_symmetry.space_group_name_H-M   'P 1'
#
loop_
_entity.id
_entity.type
_entity.pdbx_description
1 polymer ?
#
loop_
_entity_poly.entity_id
_entity_poly.type
_entity_poly.pdbx_seq_one_letter_code
_entity_poly.pdbx_strand_id
1 'polypeptide(L)'
;MLDGDTSKFMDAFSNLEEIYTSLHVISSDSLQSLTFLRSLRIIHGLKRDGSVPNGPIKTVLEIAWNSQLKSLWIPVTTNLIIKRGRVVFTLNRNLCPENVKTFIHSNVNLSRNLSNLESDLIEKSNGAIGLCKFSFNIKV
;
A
#
# COMPACT_ATOMS: atom_id res chain seq x y z
N MET A 1 17.08 -13.44 -8.07
CA MET A 1 17.01 -12.87 -9.43
C MET A 1 15.73 -12.06 -9.48
N LEU A 2 15.81 -10.72 -9.45
CA LEU A 2 14.63 -9.87 -9.62
C LEU A 2 14.13 -10.09 -11.05
N ASP A 3 12.82 -10.22 -11.24
CA ASP A 3 12.27 -10.29 -12.60
C ASP A 3 12.61 -9.00 -13.37
N GLY A 4 12.64 -9.10 -14.71
CA GLY A 4 13.08 -7.99 -15.56
C GLY A 4 12.24 -6.71 -15.39
N ASP A 5 10.97 -6.85 -15.03
CA ASP A 5 10.07 -5.71 -14.81
C ASP A 5 10.33 -5.03 -13.47
N THR A 6 10.57 -5.80 -12.40
CA THR A 6 10.96 -5.26 -11.09
C THR A 6 12.23 -4.42 -11.21
N SER A 7 13.22 -4.84 -12.02
CA SER A 7 14.43 -4.03 -12.23
C SER A 7 14.15 -2.64 -12.82
N LYS A 8 13.27 -2.57 -13.82
CA LYS A 8 12.88 -1.30 -14.45
C LYS A 8 12.11 -0.39 -13.49
N PHE A 9 11.21 -0.96 -12.68
CA PHE A 9 10.50 -0.19 -11.65
C PHE A 9 11.44 0.33 -10.56
N MET A 10 12.42 -0.48 -10.16
CA MET A 10 13.45 -0.05 -9.21
C MET A 10 14.26 1.12 -9.79
N ASP A 11 14.72 1.03 -11.03
CA ASP A 11 15.49 2.11 -11.66
C ASP A 11 14.67 3.40 -11.79
N ALA A 12 13.37 3.28 -12.10
CA ALA A 12 12.50 4.43 -12.29
C ALA A 12 12.04 5.09 -10.98
N PHE A 13 11.76 4.31 -9.94
CA PHE A 13 11.03 4.79 -8.75
C PHE A 13 11.75 4.61 -7.42
N SER A 14 12.92 3.96 -7.37
CA SER A 14 13.62 3.73 -6.11
C SER A 14 14.04 5.02 -5.39
N ASN A 15 14.16 6.14 -6.10
CA ASN A 15 14.46 7.46 -5.54
C ASN A 15 13.21 8.35 -5.40
N LEU A 16 12.00 7.81 -5.64
CA LEU A 16 10.76 8.57 -5.44
C LEU A 16 10.52 8.74 -3.93
N GLU A 17 10.61 9.97 -3.45
CA GLU A 17 10.47 10.27 -2.02
C GLU A 17 9.13 10.88 -1.62
N GLU A 18 8.53 11.70 -2.50
CA GLU A 18 7.34 12.47 -2.17
C GLU A 18 6.32 12.45 -3.32
N ILE A 19 5.04 12.31 -2.96
CA ILE A 19 3.91 12.40 -3.88
C ILE A 19 2.97 13.50 -3.38
N TYR A 20 2.77 14.54 -4.19
CA TYR A 20 1.94 15.67 -3.81
C TYR A 20 0.43 15.33 -3.81
N THR A 21 -0.02 14.50 -4.74
CA THR A 21 -1.45 14.23 -4.94
C THR A 21 -1.85 12.90 -4.29
N SER A 22 -1.73 11.80 -5.03
CA SER A 22 -2.18 10.47 -4.63
C SER A 22 -1.44 9.37 -5.39
N LEU A 23 -1.31 8.22 -4.75
CA LEU A 23 -0.77 6.98 -5.32
C LEU A 23 -1.91 5.96 -5.49
N HIS A 24 -2.08 5.48 -6.71
CA HIS A 24 -3.04 4.44 -7.05
C HIS A 24 -2.32 3.30 -7.77
N VAL A 25 -2.28 2.12 -7.15
CA VAL A 25 -1.80 0.87 -7.76
C VAL A 25 -3.01 -0.03 -7.93
N ILE A 26 -3.57 -0.04 -9.14
CA ILE A 26 -4.86 -0.66 -9.44
C ILE A 26 -4.69 -1.65 -10.59
N SER A 27 -5.30 -2.82 -10.47
CA SER A 27 -5.31 -3.87 -11.53
C SER A 27 -3.92 -4.24 -12.05
N SER A 28 -2.90 -4.15 -11.18
CA SER A 28 -1.50 -4.37 -11.53
C SER A 28 -1.10 -5.82 -11.25
N ASP A 29 -1.68 -6.73 -12.02
CA ASP A 29 -1.58 -8.18 -11.81
C ASP A 29 -0.18 -8.76 -12.10
N SER A 30 0.71 -8.00 -12.73
CA SER A 30 2.12 -8.38 -12.86
C SER A 30 2.92 -8.13 -11.57
N LEU A 31 2.44 -7.25 -10.68
CA LEU A 31 3.19 -6.84 -9.49
C LEU A 31 3.01 -7.84 -8.36
N GLN A 32 4.11 -8.48 -7.95
CA GLN A 32 4.15 -9.29 -6.73
C GLN A 32 4.56 -8.49 -5.49
N SER A 33 5.23 -7.36 -5.69
CA SER A 33 5.71 -6.49 -4.62
C SER A 33 5.75 -5.02 -5.05
N LEU A 34 5.67 -4.12 -4.08
CA LEU A 34 5.83 -2.67 -4.27
C LEU A 34 7.18 -2.14 -3.75
N THR A 35 8.17 -3.00 -3.52
CA THR A 35 9.48 -2.63 -2.97
C THR A 35 10.24 -1.54 -3.74
N PHE A 36 9.89 -1.29 -5.00
CA PHE A 36 10.41 -0.15 -5.76
C PHE A 36 10.04 1.22 -5.15
N LEU A 37 9.05 1.28 -4.27
CA LEU A 37 8.68 2.49 -3.50
C LEU A 37 9.50 2.64 -2.20
N ARG A 38 10.64 1.96 -2.07
CA ARG A 38 11.47 1.92 -0.84
C ARG A 38 11.82 3.28 -0.22
N SER A 39 11.91 4.34 -1.04
CA SER A 39 12.26 5.69 -0.58
C SER A 39 11.04 6.60 -0.37
N LEU A 40 9.84 6.13 -0.72
CA LEU A 40 8.62 6.91 -0.60
C LEU A 40 8.31 7.18 0.88
N ARG A 41 8.41 8.45 1.26
CA ARG A 41 8.30 8.93 2.64
C ARG A 41 7.11 9.86 2.86
N ILE A 42 6.57 10.53 1.85
CA ILE A 42 5.43 11.45 2.04
C ILE A 42 4.39 11.34 0.91
N ILE A 43 3.11 11.26 1.29
CA ILE A 43 1.96 11.54 0.42
C ILE A 43 1.19 12.73 0.99
N HIS A 44 1.10 13.83 0.25
CA HIS A 44 0.52 15.07 0.77
C HIS A 44 -1.01 15.10 0.71
N GLY A 45 -1.63 14.50 -0.30
CA GLY A 45 -3.08 14.54 -0.49
C GLY A 45 -3.59 15.90 -0.96
N LEU A 46 -2.80 16.62 -1.76
CA LEU A 46 -3.16 17.92 -2.33
C LEU A 46 -3.89 17.78 -3.66
N LYS A 47 -4.56 18.86 -4.09
CA LYS A 47 -5.01 19.01 -5.47
C LYS A 47 -3.80 19.24 -6.40
N ARG A 48 -4.03 19.14 -7.71
CA ARG A 48 -3.00 19.37 -8.73
C ARG A 48 -2.43 20.80 -8.69
N ASP A 49 -3.22 21.76 -8.23
CA ASP A 49 -2.82 23.15 -8.04
C ASP A 49 -2.07 23.40 -6.71
N GLY A 50 -1.76 22.34 -5.95
CA GLY A 50 -1.10 22.43 -4.64
C GLY A 50 -2.00 22.85 -3.49
N SER A 51 -3.27 23.19 -3.77
CA SER A 51 -4.22 23.60 -2.74
C SER A 51 -4.76 22.41 -1.94
N VAL A 52 -5.26 22.71 -0.75
CA VAL A 52 -5.92 21.72 0.10
C VAL A 52 -7.27 21.36 -0.52
N PRO A 53 -7.63 20.06 -0.62
CA PRO A 53 -8.96 19.68 -1.04
C PRO A 53 -10.02 20.24 -0.08
N ASN A 54 -10.95 21.02 -0.61
CA ASN A 54 -12.17 21.43 0.10
C ASN A 54 -13.25 20.39 -0.22
N GLY A 55 -13.90 19.84 0.80
CA GLY A 55 -14.94 18.82 0.64
C GLY A 55 -14.56 17.43 1.19
N PRO A 56 -15.18 16.35 0.69
CA PRO A 56 -15.02 15.01 1.25
C PRO A 56 -13.58 14.50 1.11
N ILE A 57 -13.16 13.71 2.10
CA ILE A 57 -11.81 13.14 2.16
C ILE A 57 -11.59 12.21 0.96
N LYS A 58 -10.67 12.59 0.06
CA LYS A 58 -10.30 11.78 -1.11
C LYS A 58 -9.38 10.63 -0.74
N THR A 59 -9.42 9.55 -1.51
CA THR A 59 -8.44 8.46 -1.41
C THR A 59 -7.10 8.94 -1.97
N VAL A 60 -6.03 8.77 -1.21
CA VAL A 60 -4.68 9.23 -1.56
C VAL A 60 -3.67 8.09 -1.66
N LEU A 61 -3.99 6.95 -1.06
CA LEU A 61 -3.29 5.70 -1.25
C LEU A 61 -4.34 4.64 -1.55
N GLU A 62 -4.30 4.11 -2.77
CA GLU A 62 -5.21 3.05 -3.20
C GLU A 62 -4.41 1.89 -3.76
N ILE A 63 -4.50 0.74 -3.10
CA ILE A 63 -3.93 -0.52 -3.55
C ILE A 63 -5.10 -1.46 -3.77
N ALA A 64 -5.54 -1.60 -5.00
CA ALA A 64 -6.79 -2.29 -5.32
C ALA A 64 -6.67 -3.27 -6.48
N TRP A 65 -7.35 -4.41 -6.40
CA TRP A 65 -7.42 -5.37 -7.51
C TRP A 65 -6.07 -5.90 -8.00
N ASN A 66 -5.04 -5.96 -7.14
CA ASN A 66 -3.73 -6.47 -7.54
C ASN A 66 -3.64 -7.95 -7.19
N SER A 67 -3.89 -8.80 -8.18
CA SER A 67 -4.20 -10.19 -7.97
C SER A 67 -2.97 -11.04 -7.62
N GLN A 68 -1.76 -10.60 -7.99
CA GLN A 68 -0.49 -11.27 -7.66
C GLN A 68 0.28 -10.60 -6.51
N LEU A 69 -0.21 -9.46 -6.00
CA LEU A 69 0.49 -8.69 -4.98
C LEU A 69 0.52 -9.45 -3.66
N LYS A 70 1.73 -9.69 -3.13
CA LYS A 70 1.98 -10.43 -1.88
C LYS A 70 2.57 -9.57 -0.78
N SER A 71 3.28 -8.52 -1.15
CA SER A 71 4.01 -7.66 -0.19
C SER A 71 3.94 -6.18 -0.57
N LEU A 72 3.81 -5.35 0.45
CA LEU A 72 4.01 -3.91 0.35
C LEU A 72 5.50 -3.58 0.54
N TRP A 73 5.86 -2.30 0.44
CA TRP A 73 7.22 -1.86 0.72
C TRP A 73 7.43 -1.60 2.21
N ILE A 74 8.69 -1.59 2.62
CA ILE A 74 9.12 -1.11 3.92
C ILE A 74 9.94 0.15 3.66
N PRO A 75 9.51 1.33 4.12
CA PRO A 75 10.28 2.56 4.01
C PRO A 75 11.66 2.41 4.66
N VAL A 76 12.72 2.81 3.97
CA VAL A 76 14.10 2.51 4.41
C VAL A 76 14.62 3.49 5.47
N THR A 77 14.17 4.75 5.44
CA THR A 77 14.70 5.81 6.30
C THR A 77 13.72 6.21 7.41
N THR A 78 12.45 6.41 7.06
CA THR A 78 11.41 6.87 7.98
C THR A 78 10.06 6.30 7.57
N ASN A 79 9.13 6.17 8.52
CA ASN A 79 7.74 5.82 8.24
C ASN A 79 7.14 6.73 7.15
N LEU A 80 6.29 6.16 6.30
CA LEU A 80 5.51 6.88 5.31
C LEU A 80 4.54 7.83 6.01
N ILE A 81 4.64 9.11 5.74
CA ILE A 81 3.72 10.13 6.26
C ILE A 81 2.62 10.36 5.23
N ILE A 82 1.37 10.06 5.61
CA ILE A 82 0.19 10.43 4.82
C ILE A 82 -0.45 11.63 5.50
N LYS A 83 -0.20 12.82 4.95
CA LYS A 83 -0.63 14.08 5.58
C LYS A 83 -2.15 14.21 5.62
N ARG A 84 -2.83 13.77 4.57
CA ARG A 84 -4.29 13.91 4.39
C ARG A 84 -4.81 12.85 3.45
N GLY A 85 -6.06 12.43 3.64
CA GLY A 85 -6.77 11.54 2.71
C GLY A 85 -7.09 10.17 3.28
N ARG A 86 -7.80 9.36 2.48
CA ARG A 86 -8.17 7.97 2.73
C ARG A 86 -7.10 7.00 2.20
N VAL A 87 -6.95 5.88 2.88
CA VAL A 87 -6.12 4.75 2.47
C VAL A 87 -7.03 3.57 2.23
N VAL A 88 -6.96 2.99 1.02
CA VAL A 88 -7.86 1.93 0.60
C VAL A 88 -7.03 0.74 0.13
N PHE A 89 -7.24 -0.39 0.77
CA PHE A 89 -6.70 -1.68 0.36
C PHE A 89 -7.88 -2.62 0.13
N THR A 90 -8.11 -3.01 -1.12
CA THR A 90 -9.27 -3.83 -1.45
C THR A 90 -8.98 -4.83 -2.56
N LEU A 91 -9.52 -6.05 -2.45
CA LEU A 91 -9.49 -7.06 -3.51
C LEU A 91 -8.07 -7.47 -3.95
N ASN A 92 -7.10 -7.41 -3.04
CA ASN A 92 -5.75 -7.94 -3.26
C ASN A 92 -5.70 -9.39 -2.76
N ARG A 93 -6.08 -10.33 -3.63
CA ARG A 93 -6.34 -11.74 -3.26
C ARG A 93 -5.16 -12.48 -2.61
N ASN A 94 -3.92 -12.06 -2.88
CA ASN A 94 -2.69 -12.65 -2.35
C ASN A 94 -2.03 -11.82 -1.24
N LEU A 95 -2.55 -10.63 -0.94
CA LEU A 95 -2.01 -9.75 0.10
C LEU A 95 -2.79 -9.97 1.39
N CYS A 96 -2.12 -10.45 2.43
CA CYS A 96 -2.78 -10.79 3.68
C CYS A 96 -3.24 -9.54 4.46
N PRO A 97 -4.45 -9.53 5.05
CA PRO A 97 -4.94 -8.40 5.85
C PRO A 97 -3.98 -8.02 6.99
N GLU A 98 -3.39 -9.01 7.67
CA GLU A 98 -2.40 -8.77 8.73
C GLU A 98 -1.13 -8.07 8.24
N ASN A 99 -0.70 -8.33 7.00
CA ASN A 99 0.42 -7.61 6.41
C ASN A 99 0.05 -6.14 6.15
N VAL A 100 -1.18 -5.88 5.71
CA VAL A 100 -1.68 -4.51 5.52
C VAL A 100 -1.79 -3.78 6.86
N LYS A 101 -2.37 -4.40 7.89
CA LYS A 101 -2.43 -3.83 9.24
C LYS A 101 -1.04 -3.54 9.80
N THR A 102 -0.13 -4.49 9.70
CA THR A 102 1.25 -4.35 10.17
C THR A 102 1.95 -3.21 9.43
N PHE A 103 1.76 -3.11 8.12
CA PHE A 103 2.27 -2.00 7.33
C PHE A 103 1.72 -0.66 7.84
N ILE A 104 0.40 -0.53 7.99
CA ILE A 104 -0.22 0.72 8.46
C ILE A 104 0.25 1.08 9.87
N HIS A 105 0.25 0.13 10.81
CA HIS A 105 0.61 0.39 12.20
C HIS A 105 2.11 0.68 12.41
N SER A 106 2.98 -0.02 11.68
CA SER A 106 4.42 0.04 11.94
C SER A 106 5.14 1.02 11.03
N ASN A 107 4.63 1.21 9.80
CA ASN A 107 5.35 1.92 8.74
C ASN A 107 4.62 3.15 8.21
N VAL A 108 3.38 3.43 8.64
CA VAL A 108 2.62 4.59 8.18
C VAL A 108 2.24 5.50 9.34
N ASN A 109 2.56 6.79 9.22
CA ASN A 109 2.07 7.84 10.08
C ASN A 109 0.87 8.53 9.42
N LEU A 110 -0.33 8.20 9.92
CA LEU A 110 -1.59 8.82 9.54
C LEU A 110 -1.98 9.87 10.59
N SER A 111 -2.37 11.06 10.16
CA SER A 111 -2.88 12.11 11.07
C SER A 111 -4.23 11.79 11.72
N ARG A 112 -4.77 10.59 11.48
CA ARG A 112 -6.08 10.11 11.90
C ARG A 112 -6.06 8.59 12.01
N ASN A 113 -7.04 8.03 12.68
CA ASN A 113 -7.28 6.59 12.63
C ASN A 113 -7.94 6.18 11.31
N LEU A 114 -7.80 4.91 10.95
CA LEU A 114 -8.61 4.29 9.90
C LEU A 114 -10.09 4.41 10.25
N SER A 115 -10.89 4.74 9.24
CA SER A 115 -12.35 4.69 9.33
C SER A 115 -12.82 3.23 9.30
N ASN A 116 -14.03 2.97 9.80
CA ASN A 116 -14.64 1.64 9.77
C ASN A 116 -14.66 1.04 8.36
N LEU A 117 -14.93 1.86 7.34
CA LEU A 117 -14.93 1.40 5.94
C LEU A 117 -13.53 0.95 5.50
N GLU A 118 -12.48 1.72 5.82
CA GLU A 118 -11.11 1.36 5.43
C GLU A 118 -10.67 0.06 6.12
N SER A 119 -10.96 -0.08 7.41
CA SER A 119 -10.71 -1.32 8.17
C SER A 119 -11.50 -2.50 7.60
N ASP A 120 -12.79 -2.32 7.31
CA ASP A 120 -13.64 -3.37 6.74
C ASP A 120 -13.13 -3.85 5.36
N LEU A 121 -12.69 -2.91 4.51
CA LEU A 121 -12.11 -3.25 3.21
C LEU A 121 -10.83 -4.07 3.38
N ILE A 122 -9.97 -3.68 4.33
CA ILE A 122 -8.75 -4.44 4.66
C ILE A 122 -9.11 -5.87 5.05
N GLU A 123 -10.03 -6.04 6.01
CA GLU A 123 -10.38 -7.35 6.56
C GLU A 123 -11.07 -8.28 5.57
N LYS A 124 -12.05 -7.76 4.83
CA LYS A 124 -13.04 -8.59 4.14
C LYS A 124 -12.66 -8.92 2.70
N SER A 125 -11.75 -8.16 2.10
CA SER A 125 -11.50 -8.24 0.66
C SER A 125 -10.05 -8.57 0.28
N ASN A 126 -9.14 -8.66 1.25
CA ASN A 126 -7.73 -8.97 0.98
C ASN A 126 -7.40 -10.38 1.47
N GLY A 127 -6.47 -11.06 0.80
CA GLY A 127 -6.00 -12.39 1.23
C GLY A 127 -6.98 -13.53 1.01
N ALA A 128 -7.98 -13.38 0.14
CA ALA A 128 -8.99 -14.41 -0.15
C ALA A 128 -8.38 -15.73 -0.68
N ILE A 129 -7.21 -15.68 -1.31
CA ILE A 129 -6.49 -16.85 -1.86
C ILE A 129 -5.09 -17.00 -1.24
N GLY A 130 -4.52 -15.91 -0.72
CA GLY A 130 -3.28 -15.97 0.03
C GLY A 130 -3.41 -16.98 1.18
N LEU A 131 -2.43 -17.86 1.35
CA LEU A 131 -2.33 -18.78 2.48
C LEU A 131 -1.98 -18.01 3.78
N CYS A 132 -2.75 -16.98 4.09
CA CYS A 132 -2.51 -15.99 5.13
C CYS A 132 -2.65 -16.56 6.55
N LYS A 133 -3.16 -17.78 6.66
CA LYS A 133 -3.38 -18.51 7.92
C LYS A 133 -3.11 -20.00 7.77
N PHE A 134 -1.88 -20.41 7.47
CA PHE A 134 -1.46 -21.79 7.74
C PHE A 134 -0.01 -21.87 8.21
N SER A 135 0.18 -21.95 9.52
CA SER A 135 1.37 -22.59 10.09
C SER A 135 1.10 -24.09 10.12
N PHE A 136 1.59 -24.84 9.13
CA PHE A 136 1.58 -26.30 9.20
C PHE A 136 2.62 -26.75 10.22
N ASN A 137 2.19 -27.00 11.46
CA ASN A 137 3.00 -27.74 12.42
C ASN A 137 2.92 -29.22 12.06
N ILE A 138 3.84 -29.69 11.22
CA ILE A 138 4.08 -31.12 11.06
C ILE A 138 4.82 -31.58 12.32
N LYS A 139 4.11 -32.28 13.22
CA LYS A 139 4.77 -33.10 14.22
C LYS A 139 5.25 -34.38 13.52
N VAL A 140 6.56 -34.49 13.35
CA VAL A 140 7.24 -35.74 12.99
C VAL A 140 7.57 -36.49 14.26
#